data_AF-A0A0C1QHM9-F1
#
_entry.id   AF-A0A0C1QHM9-F1
#
_cell.length_a   1.000
_cell.length_b   1.000
_cell.length_c   1.000
_cell.angle_alpha   90.00
_cell.angle_beta   90.00
_cell.angle_gamma   90.00
#
_symmetry.space_group_name_H-M   'P 1'
#
loop_
_entity.id
_entity.type
_entity.pdbx_description
1 polymer ?
#
loop_
_entity_poly.entity_id
_entity_poly.type
_entity_poly.pdbx_seq_one_letter_code
_entity_poly.pdbx_strand_id
1 'polypeptide(L)'
;MRKAFRPIIIFLALNGAFFSNADDSAVSSSAGTSEKVLERRIAGLWHDVNNSNFSNGHLIISQQGNEVFTAHYLEFKGTPFVEHGNGVREQDTITVKVQVTQQIPGWTTEGVHTLTLSDDGQYLIGEYASGGSKGPLKFKKAGK
;
A
#
# COMPACT_ATOMS: atom_id res chain seq x y z
N MET A 1 -31.88 39.19 -53.90
CA MET A 1 -31.28 38.09 -53.10
C MET A 1 -30.17 38.65 -52.24
N ARG A 2 -30.36 38.79 -50.91
CA ARG A 2 -29.33 39.27 -49.98
C ARG A 2 -28.67 38.05 -49.32
N LYS A 3 -27.37 37.85 -49.53
CA LYS A 3 -26.60 36.77 -48.88
C LYS A 3 -25.97 37.33 -47.60
N ALA A 4 -26.32 36.73 -46.46
CA ALA A 4 -25.73 37.03 -45.15
C ALA A 4 -24.33 36.41 -45.05
N PHE A 5 -23.34 37.22 -44.69
CA PHE A 5 -22.00 36.75 -44.32
C PHE A 5 -21.93 36.61 -42.80
N ARG A 6 -21.55 35.42 -42.33
CA ARG A 6 -21.29 35.11 -40.91
C ARG A 6 -19.78 35.27 -40.64
N PRO A 7 -19.36 35.82 -39.49
CA PRO A 7 -17.95 35.86 -39.12
C PRO A 7 -17.53 34.51 -38.51
N ILE A 8 -16.35 34.03 -38.89
CA ILE A 8 -15.68 32.87 -38.30
C ILE A 8 -14.76 33.39 -37.19
N ILE A 9 -14.98 32.94 -35.95
CA ILE A 9 -14.10 33.18 -34.80
C ILE A 9 -13.03 32.09 -34.79
N ILE A 10 -11.77 32.48 -34.95
CA ILE A 10 -10.60 31.59 -34.82
C ILE A 10 -10.18 31.60 -33.35
N PHE A 11 -10.31 30.45 -32.67
CA PHE A 11 -9.70 30.21 -31.37
C PHE A 11 -8.23 29.82 -31.58
N LEU A 12 -7.30 30.63 -31.04
CA LEU A 12 -5.89 30.31 -30.96
C LEU A 12 -5.65 29.52 -29.67
N ALA A 13 -5.41 28.21 -29.77
CA ALA A 13 -5.03 27.37 -28.63
C ALA A 13 -3.51 27.41 -28.45
N LEU A 14 -3.06 27.90 -27.29
CA LEU A 14 -1.66 27.93 -26.88
C LEU A 14 -1.30 26.56 -26.26
N ASN A 15 -0.57 25.72 -27.00
CA ASN A 15 -0.02 24.47 -26.49
C ASN A 15 1.23 24.77 -25.64
N GLY A 16 1.11 24.68 -24.31
CA GLY A 16 2.25 24.64 -23.40
C GLY A 16 2.72 23.21 -23.21
N ALA A 17 3.80 22.81 -23.89
CA ALA A 17 4.49 21.56 -23.61
C ALA A 17 5.37 21.74 -22.36
N PHE A 18 4.98 21.16 -21.24
CA PHE A 18 5.87 20.98 -20.09
C PHE A 18 6.67 19.69 -20.29
N PHE A 19 7.85 19.81 -20.87
CA PHE A 19 8.90 18.80 -20.70
C PHE A 19 9.67 19.17 -19.42
N SER A 20 9.44 18.47 -18.32
CA SER A 20 10.42 18.47 -17.22
C SER A 20 11.40 17.33 -17.45
N ASN A 21 12.58 17.65 -17.99
CA ASN A 21 13.76 16.83 -17.75
C ASN A 21 14.09 16.96 -16.27
N ALA A 22 13.88 15.89 -15.50
CA ALA A 22 14.48 15.79 -14.17
C ALA A 22 15.94 15.41 -14.36
N ASP A 23 16.80 16.40 -14.19
CA ASP A 23 18.26 16.33 -14.24
C ASP A 23 18.78 15.44 -13.11
N ASP A 24 19.54 14.41 -13.48
CA ASP A 24 20.23 13.46 -12.61
C ASP A 24 21.63 14.03 -12.33
N SER A 25 21.72 14.92 -11.33
CA SER A 25 22.98 15.54 -10.93
C SER A 25 23.21 15.35 -9.42
N ALA A 26 24.13 14.45 -9.14
CA ALA A 26 24.60 14.04 -7.83
C ALA A 26 25.09 15.21 -6.95
N VAL A 27 24.67 15.20 -5.68
CA VAL A 27 25.35 15.95 -4.62
C VAL A 27 26.26 15.01 -3.84
N SER A 28 27.55 15.16 -4.08
CA SER A 28 28.63 14.69 -3.21
C SER A 28 28.87 15.74 -2.13
N SER A 29 28.64 15.38 -0.87
CA SER A 29 29.28 16.06 0.27
C SER A 29 29.63 15.05 1.35
N SER A 30 30.92 14.93 1.60
CA SER A 30 31.53 14.12 2.66
C SER A 30 31.40 14.85 4.00
N ALA A 31 30.59 14.32 4.91
CA ALA A 31 30.67 14.59 6.35
C ALA A 31 29.89 13.53 7.14
N GLY A 32 30.62 12.63 7.81
CA GLY A 32 30.18 11.82 8.95
C GLY A 32 28.80 11.15 8.85
N THR A 33 28.66 10.12 8.02
CA THR A 33 27.44 9.30 7.98
C THR A 33 27.54 8.19 9.03
N SER A 34 26.79 8.35 10.13
CA SER A 34 26.04 7.21 10.64
C SER A 34 25.30 6.62 9.44
N GLU A 35 25.62 5.38 9.05
CA GLU A 35 24.91 4.69 7.97
C GLU A 35 23.43 4.65 8.36
N LYS A 36 22.65 5.60 7.85
CA LYS A 36 21.21 5.49 7.84
C LYS A 36 20.93 4.37 6.85
N VAL A 37 20.88 3.14 7.34
CA VAL A 37 20.45 1.96 6.59
C VAL A 37 19.22 2.40 5.81
N LEU A 38 19.29 2.35 4.48
CA LEU A 38 18.19 2.74 3.62
C LEU A 38 17.01 1.83 3.95
N GLU A 39 16.06 2.36 4.71
CA GLU A 39 14.91 1.59 5.15
C GLU A 39 14.12 1.13 3.93
N ARG A 40 13.99 -0.19 3.77
CA ARG A 40 13.36 -0.80 2.60
C ARG A 40 11.88 -0.43 2.58
N ARG A 41 11.34 -0.08 1.41
CA ARG A 41 9.96 0.42 1.30
C ARG A 41 8.93 -0.70 1.58
N ILE A 42 8.13 -0.53 2.64
CA ILE A 42 6.98 -1.40 2.97
C ILE A 42 5.63 -0.79 2.54
N ALA A 43 5.53 0.54 2.50
CA ALA A 43 4.31 1.24 2.13
C ALA A 43 3.93 0.96 0.66
N GLY A 44 2.67 0.60 0.44
CA GLY A 44 2.16 0.22 -0.87
C GLY A 44 0.99 -0.76 -0.79
N LEU A 45 0.65 -1.32 -1.95
CA LEU A 45 -0.38 -2.34 -2.12
C LEU A 45 0.26 -3.73 -2.15
N TRP A 46 -0.38 -4.67 -1.48
CA TRP A 46 0.06 -6.06 -1.36
C TRP A 46 -1.14 -7.00 -1.58
N HIS A 47 -0.95 -8.08 -2.33
CA HIS A 47 -1.96 -9.12 -2.56
C HIS A 47 -1.85 -10.21 -1.49
N ASP A 48 -2.96 -10.57 -0.85
CA ASP A 48 -3.01 -11.74 0.04
C ASP A 48 -2.88 -13.02 -0.79
N VAL A 49 -1.91 -13.87 -0.45
CA VAL A 49 -1.61 -15.12 -1.17
C VAL A 49 -1.62 -16.35 -0.25
N ASN A 50 -2.48 -16.35 0.78
CA ASN A 50 -2.54 -17.38 1.81
C ASN A 50 -2.95 -18.77 1.27
N ASN A 51 -4.24 -19.00 0.95
CA ASN A 51 -4.74 -20.27 0.42
C ASN A 51 -6.02 -20.12 -0.41
N SER A 52 -6.48 -21.21 -1.03
CA SER A 52 -7.61 -21.22 -1.98
C SER A 52 -8.98 -20.89 -1.40
N ASN A 53 -9.14 -20.82 -0.07
CA ASN A 53 -10.39 -20.34 0.53
C ASN A 53 -10.49 -18.81 0.50
N PHE A 54 -9.38 -18.12 0.24
CA PHE A 54 -9.29 -16.67 0.22
C PHE A 54 -9.26 -16.16 -1.22
N SER A 55 -10.05 -15.13 -1.51
CA SER A 55 -10.09 -14.45 -2.82
C SER A 55 -10.06 -12.94 -2.65
N ASN A 56 -9.67 -12.24 -3.71
CA ASN A 56 -9.67 -10.78 -3.82
C ASN A 56 -8.93 -10.04 -2.67
N GLY A 57 -8.01 -10.71 -1.99
CA GLY A 57 -7.35 -10.19 -0.79
C GLY A 57 -6.28 -9.14 -1.10
N HIS A 58 -6.38 -7.99 -0.45
CA HIS A 58 -5.48 -6.85 -0.63
C HIS A 58 -5.21 -6.14 0.69
N LEU A 59 -3.93 -5.95 1.00
CA LEU A 59 -3.44 -5.14 2.11
C LEU A 59 -2.83 -3.85 1.56
N ILE A 60 -3.33 -2.71 2.02
CA ILE A 60 -2.74 -1.39 1.77
C ILE A 60 -2.02 -0.95 3.03
N ILE A 61 -0.77 -0.50 2.87
CA ILE A 61 0.05 0.02 3.97
C ILE A 61 0.45 1.45 3.64
N SER A 62 0.15 2.38 4.55
CA SER A 62 0.71 3.72 4.58
C SER A 62 1.65 3.85 5.77
N GLN A 63 2.77 4.55 5.60
CA GLN A 63 3.78 4.74 6.64
C GLN A 63 4.17 6.22 6.75
N GLN A 64 4.27 6.71 7.99
CA GLN A 64 4.84 8.02 8.33
C GLN A 64 5.84 7.85 9.48
N GLY A 65 7.15 7.97 9.17
CA GLY A 65 8.18 7.60 10.14
C GLY A 65 8.04 6.12 10.53
N ASN A 66 7.95 5.83 11.83
CA ASN A 66 7.74 4.47 12.33
C ASN A 66 6.25 4.12 12.48
N GLU A 67 5.33 5.07 12.30
CA GLU A 67 3.90 4.80 12.39
C GLU A 67 3.40 4.20 11.09
N VAL A 68 2.56 3.16 11.20
CA VAL A 68 1.92 2.52 10.05
C VAL A 68 0.41 2.47 10.24
N PHE A 69 -0.30 2.73 9.16
CA PHE A 69 -1.72 2.43 9.04
C PHE A 69 -1.91 1.38 7.96
N THR A 70 -2.83 0.45 8.19
CA THR A 70 -3.18 -0.60 7.26
C THR A 70 -4.68 -0.68 7.05
N ALA A 71 -5.08 -1.04 5.83
CA ALA A 71 -6.42 -1.48 5.51
C ALA A 71 -6.32 -2.80 4.74
N HIS A 72 -7.12 -3.78 5.13
CA HIS A 72 -7.10 -5.12 4.56
C HIS A 72 -8.52 -5.52 4.19
N TYR A 73 -8.69 -5.86 2.92
CA TYR A 73 -9.89 -6.47 2.39
C TYR A 73 -9.56 -7.89 1.96
N LEU A 74 -10.45 -8.85 2.22
CA LEU A 74 -10.42 -10.19 1.63
C LEU A 74 -11.83 -10.75 1.50
N GLU A 75 -11.96 -11.85 0.78
CA GLU A 75 -13.15 -12.70 0.79
C GLU A 75 -12.78 -14.10 1.25
N PHE A 76 -13.48 -14.62 2.26
CA PHE A 76 -13.38 -16.02 2.66
C PHE A 76 -14.57 -16.79 2.11
N LYS A 77 -14.31 -17.70 1.15
CA LYS A 77 -15.36 -18.48 0.47
C LYS A 77 -16.49 -17.58 -0.07
N GLY A 78 -16.12 -16.44 -0.65
CA GLY A 78 -17.05 -15.42 -1.18
C GLY A 78 -17.70 -14.52 -0.14
N THR A 79 -17.40 -14.68 1.15
CA THR A 79 -17.87 -13.77 2.21
C THR A 79 -16.85 -12.66 2.42
N PRO A 80 -17.20 -11.38 2.16
CA PRO A 80 -16.29 -10.26 2.35
C PRO A 80 -15.94 -10.05 3.82
N PHE A 81 -14.69 -9.66 4.05
CA PHE A 81 -14.11 -9.30 5.34
C PHE A 81 -13.27 -8.04 5.18
N VAL A 82 -13.42 -7.11 6.12
CA VAL A 82 -12.69 -5.84 6.11
C VAL A 82 -12.19 -5.53 7.50
N GLU A 83 -10.92 -5.17 7.58
CA GLU A 83 -10.29 -4.65 8.78
C GLU A 83 -9.34 -3.51 8.45
N HIS A 84 -9.02 -2.71 9.46
CA HIS A 84 -7.96 -1.72 9.39
C HIS A 84 -7.27 -1.59 10.74
N GLY A 85 -6.07 -1.03 10.75
CA GLY A 85 -5.29 -0.98 11.97
C GLY A 85 -4.18 0.04 11.95
N ASN A 86 -3.73 0.41 13.14
CA ASN A 86 -2.56 1.24 13.36
C ASN A 86 -1.48 0.41 14.04
N GLY A 87 -0.23 0.76 13.76
CA GLY A 87 0.91 -0.01 14.23
C GLY A 87 2.20 0.78 14.22
N VAL A 88 3.26 0.05 14.53
CA VAL A 88 4.63 0.55 14.50
C VAL A 88 5.50 -0.33 13.60
N ARG A 89 6.50 0.30 13.01
CA ARG A 89 7.55 -0.35 12.24
C ARG A 89 8.86 -0.33 13.00
N GLU A 90 9.49 -1.49 13.06
CA GLU A 90 10.85 -1.69 13.57
C GLU A 90 11.65 -2.43 12.49
N GLN A 91 12.61 -1.74 11.89
CA GLN A 91 13.41 -2.23 10.75
C GLN A 91 12.50 -2.70 9.60
N ASP A 92 12.42 -4.01 9.35
CA ASP A 92 11.65 -4.61 8.27
C ASP A 92 10.36 -5.28 8.75
N THR A 93 10.02 -5.12 10.03
CA THR A 93 8.84 -5.71 10.65
C THR A 93 7.84 -4.62 11.05
N ILE A 94 6.57 -4.83 10.71
CA ILE A 94 5.45 -4.05 11.25
C ILE A 94 4.66 -4.89 12.23
N THR A 95 4.22 -4.24 13.31
CA THR A 95 3.25 -4.81 14.25
C THR A 95 2.04 -3.88 14.31
N VAL A 96 0.87 -4.41 13.93
CA VAL A 96 -0.35 -3.64 13.71
C VAL A 96 -1.48 -4.20 14.55
N LYS A 97 -2.15 -3.35 15.32
CA LYS A 97 -3.41 -3.70 15.98
C LYS A 97 -4.54 -3.40 15.01
N VAL A 98 -5.32 -4.42 14.68
CA VAL A 98 -6.40 -4.34 13.69
C VAL A 98 -7.76 -4.41 14.36
N GLN A 99 -8.73 -3.71 13.77
CA GLN A 99 -10.14 -3.77 14.08
C GLN A 99 -10.91 -4.15 12.82
N VAL A 100 -11.82 -5.11 12.97
CA VAL A 100 -12.69 -5.61 11.90
C VAL A 100 -13.92 -4.71 11.80
N THR A 101 -14.17 -4.19 10.61
CA THR A 101 -15.35 -3.37 10.30
C THR A 101 -16.41 -4.17 9.53
N GLN A 102 -16.00 -5.22 8.84
CA GLN A 102 -16.89 -6.20 8.23
C GLN A 102 -16.41 -7.61 8.58
N GLN A 103 -17.15 -8.28 9.44
CA GLN A 103 -16.76 -9.58 10.00
C GLN A 103 -17.31 -10.76 9.18
N ILE A 104 -16.60 -11.89 9.27
CA ILE A 104 -17.15 -13.21 9.00
C ILE A 104 -17.84 -13.69 10.29
N PRO A 105 -19.10 -14.17 10.25
CA PRO A 105 -19.79 -14.62 11.46
C PRO A 105 -18.99 -15.66 12.25
N GLY A 106 -18.87 -15.43 13.56
CA GLY A 106 -18.13 -16.31 14.48
C GLY A 106 -16.63 -16.03 14.57
N TRP A 107 -16.11 -15.04 13.82
CA TRP A 107 -14.72 -14.58 13.96
C TRP A 107 -14.64 -13.42 14.95
N THR A 108 -13.45 -13.21 15.47
CA THR A 108 -13.12 -12.09 16.35
C THR A 108 -13.08 -10.76 15.60
N THR A 109 -13.32 -9.66 16.32
CA THR A 109 -13.38 -8.31 15.73
C THR A 109 -12.11 -7.49 15.93
N GLU A 110 -11.11 -8.04 16.60
CA GLU A 110 -9.84 -7.36 16.91
C GLU A 110 -8.70 -8.36 16.83
N GLY A 111 -7.49 -7.89 16.50
CA GLY A 111 -6.32 -8.74 16.41
C GLY A 111 -5.01 -7.97 16.35
N VAL A 112 -3.92 -8.71 16.28
CA VAL A 112 -2.58 -8.18 16.05
C VAL A 112 -1.95 -8.89 14.87
N HIS A 113 -1.44 -8.13 13.91
CA HIS A 113 -0.65 -8.64 12.80
C HIS A 113 0.82 -8.31 13.02
N THR A 114 1.69 -9.29 12.83
CA THR A 114 3.14 -9.07 12.78
C THR A 114 3.62 -9.54 11.41
N LEU A 115 4.18 -8.64 10.60
CA LEU A 115 4.58 -8.89 9.23
C LEU A 115 5.99 -8.39 8.96
N THR A 116 6.84 -9.23 8.39
CA THR A 116 8.23 -8.91 8.04
C THR A 116 8.42 -8.91 6.53
N LEU A 117 9.11 -7.90 6.02
CA LEU A 117 9.51 -7.78 4.62
C LEU A 117 10.62 -8.79 4.29
N SER A 118 10.35 -9.69 3.35
CA SER A 118 11.33 -10.66 2.85
C SER A 118 12.56 -9.96 2.27
N ASP A 119 13.72 -10.64 2.26
CA ASP A 119 15.00 -10.06 1.82
C ASP A 119 14.93 -9.47 0.40
N ASP A 120 14.24 -10.15 -0.51
CA ASP A 120 14.00 -9.72 -1.89
C ASP A 120 12.98 -8.56 -2.04
N GLY A 121 12.36 -8.16 -0.93
CA GLY A 121 11.32 -7.13 -0.86
C GLY A 121 10.05 -7.46 -1.64
N GLN A 122 9.82 -8.74 -1.97
CA GLN A 122 8.66 -9.19 -2.76
C GLN A 122 7.49 -9.64 -1.90
N TYR A 123 7.73 -9.99 -0.63
CA TYR A 123 6.72 -10.51 0.27
C TYR A 123 6.70 -9.82 1.62
N LEU A 124 5.51 -9.77 2.22
CA LEU A 124 5.32 -9.62 3.65
C LEU A 124 4.90 -10.97 4.21
N ILE A 125 5.61 -11.45 5.22
CA ILE A 125 5.41 -12.78 5.79
C ILE A 125 5.30 -12.63 7.30
N GLY A 126 4.33 -13.31 7.90
CA GLY A 126 4.21 -13.34 9.35
C GLY A 126 2.94 -14.04 9.82
N GLU A 127 2.31 -13.48 10.85
CA GLU A 127 1.15 -14.10 11.51
C GLU A 127 0.13 -13.07 12.01
N TYR A 128 -1.12 -13.53 12.14
CA TYR A 128 -2.10 -12.87 12.98
C TYR A 128 -2.16 -13.54 14.36
N ALA A 129 -2.56 -12.78 15.38
CA ALA A 129 -2.95 -13.27 16.69
C ALA A 129 -4.30 -12.64 17.07
N SER A 130 -5.31 -13.46 17.34
CA SER A 130 -6.64 -12.99 17.69
C SER A 130 -7.44 -14.03 18.46
N GLY A 131 -8.14 -13.63 19.53
CA GLY A 131 -8.98 -14.54 20.34
C GLY A 131 -8.28 -15.77 20.88
N GLY A 132 -6.97 -15.68 21.14
CA GLY A 132 -6.13 -16.82 21.56
C GLY A 132 -5.68 -17.75 20.43
N SER A 133 -6.08 -17.49 19.19
CA SER A 133 -5.63 -18.22 17.99
C SER A 133 -4.54 -17.45 17.24
N LYS A 134 -3.73 -18.18 16.48
CA LYS A 134 -2.73 -17.63 15.56
C LYS A 134 -2.77 -18.35 14.22
N GLY A 135 -2.36 -17.67 13.16
CA GLY A 135 -2.25 -18.27 11.83
C GLY A 135 -1.34 -17.48 10.90
N PRO A 136 -0.84 -18.12 9.83
CA PRO A 136 0.11 -17.49 8.92
C PRO A 136 -0.56 -16.41 8.08
N LEU A 137 0.20 -15.38 7.75
CA LEU A 137 -0.12 -14.36 6.78
C LEU A 137 1.00 -14.25 5.76
N LYS A 138 0.64 -14.19 4.48
CA LYS A 138 1.58 -13.92 3.40
C LYS A 138 0.96 -13.00 2.36
N PHE A 139 1.66 -11.90 2.09
CA PHE A 139 1.27 -10.94 1.07
C PHE A 139 2.37 -10.78 0.03
N LYS A 140 2.01 -10.72 -1.25
CA LYS A 140 2.91 -10.46 -2.38
C LYS A 140 2.79 -9.01 -2.82
N LYS A 141 3.90 -8.34 -3.10
CA LYS A 141 3.89 -6.95 -3.58
C LYS A 141 3.07 -6.81 -4.87
N ALA A 142 2.18 -5.82 -4.93
CA ALA A 142 1.41 -5.51 -6.13
C ALA A 142 2.21 -4.63 -7.11
N GLY A 143 1.97 -4.77 -8.42
CA GLY A 143 2.48 -3.85 -9.44
C GLY A 143 3.92 -4.12 -9.92
N LYS A 144 4.23 -5.37 -10.26
CA LYS A 144 5.33 -5.69 -11.18
C LYS A 144 4.77 -6.29 -12.46
#